data_AF-A0A3E3E599-F1
#
_entry.id   AF-A0A3E3E599-F1
#
_cell.length_a   1.000
_cell.length_b   1.000
_cell.length_c   1.000
_cell.angle_alpha   90.00
_cell.angle_beta   90.00
_cell.angle_gamma   90.00
#
_symmetry.space_group_name_H-M   'P 1'
#
loop_
_entity.id
_entity.type
_entity.pdbx_description
1 polymer ?
#
loop_
_entity_poly.entity_id
_entity_poly.type
_entity_poly.pdbx_seq_one_letter_code
_entity_poly.pdbx_strand_id
1 'polypeptide(L)'
;MVIKEYSLKDLTTAYFQKKSQLYRSGGYRHAKYLRRNFEDYQAHFFAFLMDINVCLLPVYIWVIEFLLILCGLIPPNFFDLLFYIMYALLFVVSVLLLPIFSARCKGQSIGYVFTDLKLVKKNKEEASALKVIFRQMIGFGIPLMVFGFFFQTFGIVLWWLVNGLVALLTPCQQTLVDLFFNTVTVREPITNIRFEQEVKEEIKADVTPIDLHIRSNYSDDASNDVEEIFKEAKQLGMETISITDHNCARANAAASRFAPLYGIQYIPGVEIDAQYRSTRIRILGYYIDWSHEIFDDLERESLMREKKMSIERVQRFEKLAKVKIDTRSIMENSRFQTITPTDITNMVFNNAQVRSMPLVKKYVDAYEPKEAMRRFRKDVFGKNGPCYVHCTYPAAKEIIQAIHEAGGIAILASWHLDSISDDLIEEIMRLGMDGIECFSPDIREETMASAIRIAQKYKAFISCGSDYHGTTKPDRHLGVTNCPAKALPLVRILTKAA
;
A
#
# COMPACT_ATOMS: atom_id res chain seq x y z
N MET A 1 -3.61 -5.11 -7.01
CA MET A 1 -2.30 -4.74 -6.43
C MET A 1 -1.65 -6.02 -5.91
N VAL A 2 -0.42 -6.36 -6.31
CA VAL A 2 0.31 -7.47 -5.66
C VAL A 2 0.86 -6.89 -4.37
N ILE A 3 0.24 -7.21 -3.24
CA ILE A 3 0.84 -6.96 -1.92
C ILE A 3 2.14 -7.76 -1.92
N LYS A 4 3.27 -7.07 -2.01
CA LYS A 4 4.56 -7.73 -1.86
C LYS A 4 4.71 -8.02 -0.38
N GLU A 5 4.35 -9.22 0.03
CA GLU A 5 4.63 -9.71 1.37
C GLU A 5 6.15 -9.75 1.54
N TYR A 6 6.68 -8.85 2.36
CA TYR A 6 8.08 -8.89 2.76
C TYR A 6 8.23 -9.97 3.82
N SER A 7 9.21 -10.86 3.64
CA SER A 7 9.50 -11.83 4.68
C SER A 7 10.03 -11.12 5.93
N LEU A 8 9.87 -11.73 7.10
CA LEU A 8 10.47 -11.25 8.35
C LEU A 8 11.98 -11.02 8.22
N LYS A 9 12.66 -11.82 7.38
CA LYS A 9 14.07 -11.69 7.04
C LYS A 9 14.37 -10.42 6.26
N ASP A 10 13.49 -10.02 5.33
CA ASP A 10 13.65 -8.80 4.54
C ASP A 10 13.47 -7.56 5.42
N LEU A 11 12.44 -7.57 6.27
CA LEU A 11 12.18 -6.48 7.23
C LEU A 11 13.32 -6.30 8.24
N THR A 12 13.79 -7.40 8.83
CA THR A 12 14.93 -7.35 9.77
C THR A 12 16.22 -6.90 9.08
N THR A 13 16.48 -7.34 7.85
CA THR A 13 17.64 -6.88 7.09
C THR A 13 17.55 -5.38 6.77
N ALA A 14 16.38 -4.92 6.33
CA ALA A 14 16.11 -3.51 6.08
C ALA A 14 16.25 -2.67 7.36
N TYR A 15 15.88 -3.22 8.53
CA TYR A 15 16.06 -2.56 9.84
C TYR A 15 17.49 -2.11 10.05
N PHE A 16 18.39 -3.09 10.06
CA PHE A 16 19.79 -2.88 10.41
C PHE A 16 20.51 -2.08 9.32
N GLN A 17 20.07 -2.20 8.07
CA GLN A 17 20.56 -1.35 6.98
C GLN A 17 20.16 0.12 7.18
N LYS A 18 18.88 0.42 7.41
CA LYS A 18 18.40 1.79 7.65
C LYS A 18 19.00 2.38 8.93
N LYS A 19 19.09 1.60 10.00
CA LYS A 19 19.75 1.98 11.26
C LYS A 19 21.22 2.34 11.04
N SER A 20 21.95 1.51 10.29
CA SER A 20 23.36 1.75 9.96
C SER A 20 23.56 2.96 9.06
N GLN A 21 22.68 3.19 8.08
CA GLN A 21 22.70 4.39 7.25
C GLN A 21 22.53 5.67 8.07
N LEU A 22 21.50 5.73 8.93
CA LEU A 22 21.26 6.85 9.85
C LEU A 22 22.44 7.07 10.80
N TYR A 23 23.04 5.98 11.28
CA TYR A 23 24.20 6.05 12.14
C TYR A 23 25.40 6.68 11.41
N ARG A 24 25.65 6.29 10.14
CA ARG A 24 26.74 6.85 9.30
C ARG A 24 26.48 8.30 8.85
N SER A 25 25.22 8.66 8.59
CA SER A 25 24.86 10.00 8.10
C SER A 25 24.94 11.11 9.16
N GLY A 26 25.33 10.77 10.40
CA GLY A 26 25.53 11.74 11.48
C GLY A 26 25.19 11.20 12.86
N GLY A 27 24.45 10.09 12.97
CA GLY A 27 24.05 9.49 14.24
C GLY A 27 25.21 9.13 15.16
N TYR A 28 26.36 8.72 14.62
CA TYR A 28 27.57 8.40 15.38
C TYR A 28 28.07 9.55 16.27
N ARG A 29 27.78 10.82 15.89
CA ARG A 29 28.15 12.00 16.68
C ARG A 29 27.34 12.10 17.97
N HIS A 30 26.11 11.60 17.95
CA HIS A 30 25.18 11.61 19.08
C HIS A 30 25.28 10.34 19.95
N ALA A 31 26.00 9.31 19.49
CA ALA A 31 26.28 8.13 20.28
C ALA A 31 27.10 8.48 21.54
N LYS A 32 26.71 7.92 22.68
CA LYS A 32 27.34 8.20 23.98
C LYS A 32 28.17 7.01 24.43
N TYR A 33 29.39 7.25 24.90
CA TYR A 33 30.15 6.21 25.59
C TYR A 33 29.40 5.78 26.85
N LEU A 34 29.49 4.50 27.16
CA LEU A 34 29.08 4.01 28.48
C LEU A 34 29.92 4.68 29.55
N ARG A 35 29.28 5.08 30.64
CA ARG A 35 29.94 5.70 31.79
C ARG A 35 29.96 4.71 32.95
N ARG A 36 30.77 5.00 33.96
CA ARG A 36 30.82 4.23 35.20
C ARG A 36 29.65 4.60 36.12
N ASN A 37 28.44 4.31 35.68
CA ASN A 37 27.20 4.49 36.43
C ASN A 37 26.40 3.19 36.45
N PHE A 38 25.47 3.09 37.40
CA PHE A 38 24.69 1.86 37.62
C PHE A 38 23.89 1.43 36.38
N GLU A 39 23.24 2.38 35.69
CA GLU A 39 22.40 2.11 34.52
C GLU A 39 23.19 1.52 33.35
N ASP A 40 24.33 2.11 33.00
CA ASP A 40 25.17 1.64 31.90
C ASP A 40 25.83 0.30 32.25
N TYR A 41 26.22 0.07 33.52
CA TYR A 41 26.70 -1.25 33.96
C TYR A 41 25.60 -2.30 33.88
N GLN A 42 24.39 -1.98 34.31
CA GLN A 42 23.25 -2.89 34.26
C GLN A 42 22.93 -3.27 32.82
N ALA A 43 22.84 -2.29 31.91
CA ALA A 43 22.59 -2.54 30.49
C ALA A 43 23.69 -3.40 29.86
N HIS A 44 24.96 -3.08 30.10
CA HIS A 44 26.08 -3.81 29.53
C HIS A 44 26.21 -5.23 30.08
N PHE A 45 25.98 -5.42 31.38
CA PHE A 45 25.96 -6.74 32.01
C PHE A 45 24.77 -7.59 31.54
N PHE A 46 23.58 -7.00 31.42
CA PHE A 46 22.41 -7.70 30.92
C PHE A 46 22.59 -8.15 29.47
N ALA A 47 23.16 -7.29 28.62
CA ALA A 47 23.53 -7.65 27.26
C ALA A 47 24.49 -8.85 27.21
N PHE A 48 25.51 -8.86 28.07
CA PHE A 48 26.45 -9.96 28.19
C PHE A 48 25.76 -11.26 28.62
N LEU A 49 24.88 -11.22 29.62
CA LEU A 49 24.11 -12.40 30.07
C LEU A 49 23.20 -12.95 28.96
N MET A 50 22.56 -12.09 28.17
CA MET A 50 21.75 -12.52 27.03
C MET A 50 22.60 -13.26 25.99
N ASP A 51 23.74 -12.70 25.62
CA ASP A 51 24.64 -13.31 24.64
C ASP A 51 25.22 -14.65 25.16
N ILE A 52 25.52 -14.76 26.46
CA ILE A 52 25.87 -16.03 27.10
C ILE A 52 24.75 -17.05 26.93
N ASN A 53 23.51 -16.68 27.27
CA ASN A 53 22.39 -17.61 27.23
C ASN A 53 22.15 -18.15 25.83
N VAL A 54 22.28 -17.30 24.80
CA VAL A 54 22.20 -17.75 23.40
C VAL A 54 23.30 -18.76 23.10
N CYS A 55 24.53 -18.51 23.54
CA CYS A 55 25.64 -19.42 23.31
C CYS A 55 25.47 -20.76 24.02
N LEU A 56 24.87 -20.77 25.21
CA LEU A 56 24.65 -21.98 26.01
C LEU A 56 23.40 -22.78 25.61
N LEU A 57 22.64 -22.35 24.59
CA LEU A 57 21.46 -23.09 24.10
C LEU A 57 21.75 -24.59 23.84
N PRO A 58 22.86 -24.97 23.19
CA PRO A 58 23.19 -26.39 23.00
C PRO A 58 23.39 -27.15 24.33
N VAL A 59 23.94 -26.49 25.35
CA VAL A 59 24.11 -27.09 26.68
C VAL A 59 22.76 -27.37 27.33
N TYR A 60 21.79 -26.45 27.20
CA TYR A 60 20.44 -26.68 27.72
C TYR A 60 19.75 -27.87 27.04
N ILE A 61 19.92 -28.02 25.73
CA ILE A 61 19.44 -29.18 24.97
C ILE A 61 20.09 -30.46 25.49
N TRP A 62 21.42 -30.45 25.67
CA TRP A 62 22.14 -31.59 26.20
C TRP A 62 21.72 -31.98 27.63
N VAL A 63 21.39 -31.02 28.49
CA VAL A 63 20.84 -31.31 29.82
C VAL A 63 19.50 -32.05 29.71
N ILE A 64 18.64 -31.65 28.77
CA ILE A 64 17.37 -32.34 28.53
C ILE A 64 17.61 -33.76 27.99
N GLU A 65 18.49 -33.91 27.00
CA GLU A 65 18.87 -35.21 26.44
C GLU A 65 19.47 -36.14 27.51
N PHE A 66 20.31 -35.59 28.39
CA PHE A 66 20.86 -36.31 29.53
C PHE A 66 19.78 -36.80 30.49
N LEU A 67 18.79 -35.96 30.82
CA LEU A 67 17.63 -36.37 31.63
C LEU A 67 16.82 -37.48 30.95
N LEU A 68 16.64 -37.41 29.62
CA LEU A 68 15.95 -38.45 28.86
C LEU A 68 16.70 -39.79 28.88
N ILE A 69 18.04 -39.76 28.87
CA ILE A 69 18.87 -40.95 29.06
C ILE A 69 18.65 -41.52 30.48
N LEU A 70 18.67 -40.67 31.52
CA LEU A 70 18.43 -41.11 32.90
C LEU A 70 17.03 -41.71 33.10
N CYS A 71 16.03 -41.21 32.38
CA CYS A 71 14.67 -41.75 32.39
C CYS A 71 14.51 -43.03 31.53
N GLY A 72 15.56 -43.50 30.85
CA GLY A 72 15.51 -44.67 29.98
C GLY A 72 14.78 -44.46 28.65
N LEU A 73 14.51 -43.20 28.27
CA LEU A 73 13.85 -42.86 27.01
C LEU A 73 14.84 -42.81 25.83
N ILE A 74 16.12 -42.59 26.11
CA ILE A 74 17.21 -42.64 25.14
C ILE A 74 18.24 -43.68 25.59
N PRO A 75 18.68 -44.59 24.71
CA PRO A 75 19.69 -45.59 25.07
C PRO A 75 21.04 -44.96 25.50
N PRO A 76 21.70 -45.46 26.57
CA PRO A 76 22.93 -44.85 27.10
C PRO A 76 24.12 -44.81 26.12
N ASN A 77 24.15 -45.69 25.12
CA ASN A 77 25.20 -45.70 24.09
C ASN A 77 25.18 -44.47 23.17
N PHE A 78 24.13 -43.64 23.22
CA PHE A 78 24.09 -42.34 22.53
C PHE A 78 24.77 -41.21 23.31
N PHE A 79 25.15 -41.43 24.57
CA PHE A 79 25.69 -40.37 25.45
C PHE A 79 26.89 -39.64 24.83
N ASP A 80 27.91 -40.39 24.39
CA ASP A 80 29.13 -39.81 23.80
C ASP A 80 28.81 -39.04 22.51
N LEU A 81 27.96 -39.62 21.65
CA LEU A 81 27.55 -38.99 20.40
C LEU A 81 26.83 -37.66 20.66
N LEU A 82 25.85 -37.64 21.56
CA LEU A 82 25.10 -36.44 21.91
C LEU A 82 25.98 -35.38 22.58
N PHE A 83 26.94 -35.80 23.40
CA PHE A 83 27.94 -34.89 23.97
C PHE A 83 28.79 -34.21 22.89
N TYR A 84 29.31 -34.96 21.91
CA TYR A 84 30.07 -34.37 20.81
C TYR A 84 29.22 -33.50 19.89
N ILE A 85 27.96 -33.88 19.64
CA ILE A 85 27.00 -33.06 18.91
C ILE A 85 26.76 -31.74 19.65
N MET A 86 26.52 -31.78 20.96
CA MET A 86 26.39 -30.58 21.79
C MET A 86 27.63 -29.70 21.67
N TYR A 87 28.83 -30.27 21.75
CA TYR A 87 30.06 -29.49 21.70
C TYR A 87 30.29 -28.86 20.32
N ALA A 88 29.97 -29.57 19.24
CA ALA A 88 29.98 -29.03 17.88
C ALA A 88 28.95 -27.91 17.69
N LEU A 89 27.73 -28.08 18.21
CA LEU A 89 26.70 -27.03 18.17
C LEU A 89 27.10 -25.82 19.02
N LEU A 90 27.71 -26.04 20.18
CA LEU A 90 28.25 -24.99 21.05
C LEU A 90 29.31 -24.16 20.31
N PHE A 91 30.21 -24.81 19.56
CA PHE A 91 31.17 -24.15 18.69
C PHE A 91 30.46 -23.31 17.61
N VAL A 92 29.50 -23.90 16.91
CA VAL A 92 28.77 -23.21 15.82
C VAL A 92 28.05 -21.98 16.36
N VAL A 93 27.35 -22.09 17.49
CA VAL A 93 26.58 -20.96 18.04
C VAL A 93 27.52 -19.86 18.56
N SER A 94 28.53 -20.22 19.36
CA SER A 94 29.37 -19.25 20.06
C SER A 94 30.49 -18.65 19.19
N VAL A 95 31.09 -19.43 18.29
CA VAL A 95 32.24 -19.02 17.47
C VAL A 95 31.81 -18.53 16.08
N LEU A 96 30.69 -19.02 15.54
CA LEU A 96 30.25 -18.66 14.19
C LEU A 96 28.99 -17.79 14.20
N LEU A 97 27.87 -18.29 14.72
CA LEU A 97 26.56 -17.64 14.57
C LEU A 97 26.49 -16.29 15.28
N LEU A 98 26.87 -16.21 16.56
CA LEU A 98 26.81 -14.94 17.29
C LEU A 98 27.76 -13.86 16.70
N PRO A 99 29.01 -14.18 16.32
CA PRO A 99 29.89 -13.22 15.62
C PRO A 99 29.34 -12.78 14.25
N ILE A 100 28.83 -13.72 13.43
CA ILE A 100 28.26 -13.41 12.11
C ILE A 100 27.01 -12.54 12.28
N PHE A 101 26.14 -12.86 13.23
CA PHE A 101 24.95 -12.07 13.56
C PHE A 101 25.35 -10.65 13.97
N SER A 102 26.30 -10.52 14.91
CA SER A 102 26.80 -9.22 15.36
C SER A 102 27.33 -8.37 14.20
N ALA A 103 28.03 -8.98 13.25
CA ALA A 103 28.54 -8.28 12.07
C ALA A 103 27.46 -7.92 11.05
N ARG A 104 26.46 -8.78 10.84
CA ARG A 104 25.28 -8.47 10.00
C ARG A 104 24.46 -7.31 10.58
N CYS A 105 24.30 -7.30 11.90
CA CYS A 105 23.64 -6.25 12.67
C CYS A 105 24.58 -5.06 12.98
N LYS A 106 25.69 -4.92 12.24
CA LYS A 106 26.58 -3.75 12.24
C LYS A 106 27.13 -3.38 13.62
N GLY A 107 27.49 -4.38 14.42
CA GLY A 107 28.08 -4.21 15.75
C GLY A 107 27.09 -4.41 16.89
N GLN A 108 25.84 -4.84 16.62
CA GLN A 108 24.89 -5.22 17.67
C GLN A 108 24.77 -6.75 17.75
N SER A 109 25.24 -7.36 18.83
CA SER A 109 24.86 -8.72 19.21
C SER A 109 23.40 -8.76 19.69
N ILE A 110 22.88 -9.95 20.02
CA ILE A 110 21.49 -10.10 20.47
C ILE A 110 21.27 -9.28 21.75
N GLY A 111 22.12 -9.43 22.75
CA GLY A 111 22.04 -8.65 23.98
C GLY A 111 22.16 -7.14 23.75
N TYR A 112 22.97 -6.74 22.78
CA TYR A 112 23.16 -5.33 22.43
C TYR A 112 21.93 -4.73 21.75
N VAL A 113 21.18 -5.53 20.95
CA VAL A 113 19.91 -5.10 20.36
C VAL A 113 18.88 -4.80 21.45
N PHE A 114 18.77 -5.65 22.47
CA PHE A 114 17.79 -5.47 23.56
C PHE A 114 18.12 -4.35 24.55
N THR A 115 19.36 -3.86 24.54
CA THR A 115 19.85 -2.85 25.49
C THR A 115 20.28 -1.54 24.82
N ASP A 116 19.98 -1.39 23.52
CA ASP A 116 20.35 -0.23 22.69
C ASP A 116 21.85 0.08 22.68
N LEU A 117 22.66 -0.98 22.77
CA LEU A 117 24.11 -0.91 22.71
C LEU A 117 24.62 -1.22 21.30
N LYS A 118 25.79 -0.66 20.97
CA LYS A 118 26.47 -0.91 19.70
C LYS A 118 27.98 -0.93 19.87
N LEU A 119 28.63 -1.93 19.30
CA LEU A 119 30.08 -2.02 19.25
C LEU A 119 30.61 -1.22 18.06
N VAL A 120 31.46 -0.25 18.35
CA VAL A 120 32.02 0.68 17.36
C VAL A 120 33.53 0.83 17.56
N LYS A 121 34.19 1.51 16.62
CA LYS A 121 35.59 1.95 16.82
C LYS A 121 35.65 3.01 17.91
N LYS A 122 36.84 3.26 18.46
CA LYS A 122 37.05 4.31 19.47
C LYS A 122 36.61 5.72 19.03
N ASN A 123 36.56 6.03 17.74
CA ASN A 123 36.03 7.30 17.22
C ASN A 123 34.49 7.31 17.03
N LYS A 124 33.79 6.30 17.55
CA LYS A 124 32.34 6.04 17.41
C LYS A 124 31.86 5.64 16.02
N GLU A 125 32.74 5.64 15.02
CA GLU A 125 32.40 5.14 13.69
C GLU A 125 32.23 3.61 13.70
N GLU A 126 31.43 3.10 12.76
CA GLU A 126 31.20 1.66 12.66
C GLU A 126 32.52 0.89 12.44
N ALA A 127 32.67 -0.21 13.19
CA ALA A 127 33.73 -1.17 12.98
C ALA A 127 33.47 -1.99 11.71
N SER A 128 34.53 -2.44 11.04
CA SER A 128 34.38 -3.35 9.90
C SER A 128 33.80 -4.69 10.37
N ALA A 129 33.04 -5.35 9.50
CA ALA A 129 32.42 -6.65 9.80
C ALA A 129 33.45 -7.67 10.32
N LEU A 130 34.61 -7.74 9.66
CA LEU A 130 35.71 -8.61 10.06
C LEU A 130 36.22 -8.32 11.48
N LYS A 131 36.36 -7.04 11.84
CA LYS A 131 36.77 -6.63 13.18
C LYS A 131 35.74 -7.03 14.24
N VAL A 132 34.45 -6.85 13.95
CA VAL A 132 33.36 -7.29 14.85
C VAL A 132 33.38 -8.81 15.03
N ILE A 133 33.56 -9.57 13.95
CA ILE A 133 33.64 -11.04 14.00
C ILE A 133 34.80 -11.48 14.90
N PHE A 134 36.02 -11.01 14.63
CA PHE A 134 37.19 -11.40 15.41
C PHE A 134 37.09 -10.97 16.87
N ARG A 135 36.58 -9.75 17.15
CA ARG A 135 36.33 -9.28 18.51
C ARG A 135 35.39 -10.23 19.26
N GLN A 136 34.27 -10.64 18.65
CA GLN A 136 33.32 -11.55 19.30
C GLN A 136 33.88 -12.97 19.45
N MET A 137 34.58 -13.49 18.45
CA MET A 137 35.23 -14.81 18.53
C MET A 137 36.26 -14.84 19.66
N ILE A 138 37.16 -13.86 19.74
CA ILE A 138 38.25 -13.85 20.72
C ILE A 138 37.77 -13.39 22.10
N GLY A 139 36.80 -12.49 22.17
CA GLY A 139 36.21 -12.02 23.42
C GLY A 139 35.34 -13.06 24.10
N PHE A 140 34.72 -13.94 23.32
CA PHE A 140 33.64 -14.77 23.81
C PHE A 140 33.72 -16.22 23.34
N GLY A 141 33.55 -16.48 22.03
CA GLY A 141 33.36 -17.84 21.52
C GLY A 141 34.55 -18.77 21.73
N ILE A 142 35.75 -18.35 21.31
CA ILE A 142 36.97 -19.17 21.43
C ILE A 142 37.33 -19.41 22.90
N PRO A 143 37.35 -18.41 23.79
CA PRO A 143 37.57 -18.66 25.23
C PRO A 143 36.56 -19.63 25.83
N LEU A 144 35.27 -19.54 25.47
CA LEU A 144 34.26 -20.47 25.94
C LEU A 144 34.61 -21.92 25.57
N MET A 145 35.01 -22.14 24.32
CA MET A 145 35.36 -23.47 23.82
C MET A 145 36.67 -23.99 24.42
N VAL A 146 37.72 -23.18 24.38
CA VAL A 146 39.07 -23.56 24.81
C VAL A 146 39.11 -23.74 26.33
N PHE A 147 38.65 -22.76 27.10
CA PHE A 147 38.68 -22.87 28.55
C PHE A 147 37.66 -23.88 29.07
N GLY A 148 36.50 -24.03 28.40
CA GLY A 148 35.56 -25.10 28.71
C GLY A 148 36.15 -26.49 28.51
N PHE A 149 36.96 -26.68 27.47
CA PHE A 149 37.60 -27.98 27.20
C PHE A 149 38.70 -28.31 28.22
N PHE A 150 39.64 -27.38 28.43
CA PHE A 150 40.84 -27.65 29.24
C PHE A 150 40.63 -27.45 30.75
N PHE A 151 39.75 -26.53 31.13
CA PHE A 151 39.58 -26.07 32.52
C PHE A 151 38.12 -26.10 32.99
N GLN A 152 37.23 -26.68 32.19
CA GLN A 152 35.81 -26.86 32.51
C GLN A 152 35.13 -25.51 32.86
N THR A 153 34.06 -25.56 33.65
CA THR A 153 33.30 -24.38 34.08
C THR A 153 34.17 -23.34 34.79
N PHE A 154 35.18 -23.77 35.55
CA PHE A 154 36.06 -22.85 36.28
C PHE A 154 36.83 -21.92 35.34
N GLY A 155 37.40 -22.45 34.25
CA GLY A 155 38.12 -21.63 33.28
C GLY A 155 37.23 -20.61 32.57
N ILE A 156 36.00 -21.00 32.23
CA ILE A 156 35.01 -20.11 31.60
C ILE A 156 34.66 -18.96 32.54
N VAL A 157 34.30 -19.28 33.78
CA VAL A 157 33.92 -18.28 34.79
C VAL A 157 35.09 -17.35 35.09
N LEU A 158 36.30 -17.88 35.23
CA LEU A 158 37.50 -17.07 35.46
C LEU A 158 37.74 -16.08 34.31
N TRP A 159 37.61 -16.52 33.05
CA TRP A 159 37.74 -15.65 31.88
C TRP A 159 36.71 -14.51 31.88
N TRP A 160 35.46 -14.82 32.21
CA TRP A 160 34.39 -13.83 32.31
C TRP A 160 34.63 -12.84 33.45
N LEU A 161 35.08 -13.31 34.61
CA LEU A 161 35.43 -12.44 35.75
C LEU A 161 36.57 -11.48 35.39
N VAL A 162 37.62 -11.96 34.74
CA VAL A 162 38.73 -11.10 34.31
C VAL A 162 38.25 -10.03 33.33
N ASN A 163 37.48 -10.39 32.30
CA ASN A 163 36.95 -9.41 31.35
C ASN A 163 35.95 -8.44 31.98
N GLY A 164 35.11 -8.94 32.90
CA GLY A 164 34.17 -8.12 33.67
C GLY A 164 34.88 -7.11 34.56
N LEU A 165 35.94 -7.51 35.27
CA LEU A 165 36.76 -6.60 36.07
C LEU A 165 37.40 -5.51 35.22
N VAL A 166 37.94 -5.86 34.05
CA VAL A 166 38.51 -4.85 33.12
C VAL A 166 37.42 -3.87 32.63
N ALA A 167 36.22 -4.37 32.32
CA ALA A 167 35.09 -3.51 31.96
C ALA A 167 34.62 -2.60 33.12
N LEU A 168 34.68 -3.06 34.38
CA LEU A 168 34.35 -2.23 35.54
C LEU A 168 35.39 -1.13 35.80
N LEU A 169 36.67 -1.41 35.51
CA LEU A 169 37.76 -0.47 35.77
C LEU A 169 37.93 0.59 34.69
N THR A 170 37.64 0.24 33.43
CA THR A 170 37.85 1.15 32.29
C THR A 170 36.80 2.28 32.23
N PRO A 171 37.18 3.52 31.87
CA PRO A 171 36.24 4.66 31.86
C PRO A 171 35.05 4.51 30.92
N CYS A 172 35.21 3.76 29.83
CA CYS A 172 34.19 3.51 28.80
C CYS A 172 33.67 2.06 28.80
N GLN A 173 33.89 1.34 29.90
CA GLN A 173 33.53 -0.07 30.06
C GLN A 173 34.06 -1.02 28.97
N GLN A 174 35.29 -0.79 28.51
CA GLN A 174 35.94 -1.67 27.54
C GLN A 174 36.44 -2.95 28.23
N THR A 175 36.19 -4.10 27.62
CA THR A 175 36.80 -5.37 28.03
C THR A 175 38.27 -5.42 27.60
N LEU A 176 39.01 -6.44 28.05
CA LEU A 176 40.40 -6.68 27.61
C LEU A 176 40.49 -6.77 26.09
N VAL A 177 39.53 -7.45 25.46
CA VAL A 177 39.48 -7.63 24.01
C VAL A 177 39.09 -6.34 23.28
N ASP A 178 38.26 -5.49 23.88
CA ASP A 178 37.95 -4.18 23.31
C ASP A 178 39.18 -3.26 23.24
N LEU A 179 40.02 -3.30 24.28
CA LEU A 179 41.29 -2.56 24.28
C LEU A 179 42.20 -3.05 23.16
N PHE A 180 42.30 -4.36 22.95
CA PHE A 180 43.12 -4.96 21.89
C PHE A 180 42.63 -4.59 20.47
N PHE A 181 41.32 -4.64 20.22
CA PHE A 181 40.74 -4.32 18.90
C PHE A 181 40.50 -2.84 18.64
N ASN A 182 40.78 -1.99 19.64
CA ASN A 182 40.48 -0.56 19.65
C ASN A 182 38.99 -0.27 19.36
N THR A 183 38.12 -1.06 20.02
CA THR A 183 36.66 -0.96 19.95
C THR A 183 36.09 -0.46 21.27
N VAL A 184 34.88 0.07 21.24
CA VAL A 184 34.18 0.56 22.42
C VAL A 184 32.68 0.35 22.24
N THR A 185 32.00 0.02 23.34
CA THR A 185 30.54 -0.07 23.37
C THR A 185 29.96 1.32 23.61
N VAL A 186 28.99 1.71 22.78
CA VAL A 186 28.27 2.99 22.91
C VAL A 186 26.78 2.74 23.01
N ARG A 187 26.06 3.66 23.66
CA ARG A 187 24.61 3.75 23.57
C ARG A 187 24.26 4.43 22.25
N GLU A 188 23.55 3.71 21.40
CA GLU A 188 23.08 4.23 20.12
C GLU A 188 21.95 5.24 20.36
N PRO A 189 21.91 6.40 19.68
CA PRO A 189 20.78 7.31 19.81
C PRO A 189 19.50 6.62 19.34
N ILE A 190 18.43 6.74 20.14
CA ILE A 190 17.11 6.22 19.75
C ILE A 190 16.71 6.89 18.45
N THR A 191 16.65 6.09 17.40
CA THR A 191 16.16 6.48 16.09
C THR A 191 14.85 5.74 15.90
N ASN A 192 13.74 6.48 15.80
CA ASN A 192 12.43 5.90 15.51
C ASN A 192 12.44 5.42 14.05
N ILE A 193 12.94 4.20 13.82
CA ILE A 193 12.94 3.56 12.51
C ILE A 193 11.55 2.97 12.31
N ARG A 194 10.67 3.74 11.67
CA ARG A 194 9.45 3.20 11.09
C ARG A 194 9.81 2.51 9.77
N PHE A 195 9.39 1.25 9.65
CA PHE A 195 9.15 0.65 8.35
C PHE A 195 7.84 1.20 7.86
N GLU A 196 7.91 2.34 7.21
CA GLU A 196 6.90 2.63 6.22
C GLU A 196 7.08 1.56 5.15
N GLN A 197 6.05 0.74 4.91
CA GLN A 197 5.91 0.11 3.60
C GLN A 197 6.16 1.20 2.57
N GLU A 198 6.84 0.90 1.46
CA GLU A 198 6.92 1.81 0.33
C GLU A 198 5.50 2.08 -0.20
N VAL A 199 4.76 2.92 0.50
CA VAL A 199 3.75 3.77 -0.08
C VAL A 199 4.60 4.80 -0.82
N LYS A 200 4.50 4.75 -2.14
CA LYS A 200 4.97 5.83 -3.01
C LYS A 200 4.68 7.16 -2.33
N GLU A 201 5.61 8.10 -2.41
CA GLU A 201 5.44 9.49 -1.99
C GLU A 201 3.97 9.88 -2.06
N GLU A 202 3.34 10.04 -0.88
CA GLU A 202 2.04 10.68 -0.80
C GLU A 202 2.26 12.06 -1.41
N ILE A 203 1.77 12.25 -2.63
CA ILE A 203 1.34 13.56 -3.04
C ILE A 203 0.42 13.98 -1.91
N LYS A 204 0.84 14.89 -1.05
CA LYS A 204 -0.07 15.65 -0.19
C LYS A 204 -0.95 16.46 -1.12
N ALA A 205 -1.88 15.77 -1.76
CA ALA A 205 -2.95 16.37 -2.48
C ALA A 205 -3.79 17.11 -1.45
N ASP A 206 -4.10 18.36 -1.73
CA ASP A 206 -4.86 19.21 -0.84
C ASP A 206 -6.26 18.60 -0.71
N VAL A 207 -6.51 17.90 0.40
CA VAL A 207 -7.79 17.24 0.65
C VAL A 207 -8.81 18.32 0.95
N THR A 208 -9.82 18.39 0.10
CA THR A 208 -10.92 19.33 0.23
C THR A 208 -12.00 18.76 1.15
N PRO A 209 -12.69 19.60 1.94
CA PRO A 209 -13.73 19.13 2.87
C PRO A 209 -15.01 18.69 2.15
N ILE A 210 -15.12 18.87 0.83
CA ILE A 210 -16.32 18.57 0.04
C ILE A 210 -15.90 17.72 -1.15
N ASP A 211 -16.55 16.57 -1.35
CA ASP A 211 -16.36 15.74 -2.52
C ASP A 211 -17.68 15.15 -3.00
N LEU A 212 -18.16 15.65 -4.13
CA LEU A 212 -19.49 15.32 -4.63
C LEU A 212 -19.47 14.24 -5.72
N HIS A 213 -18.31 13.68 -6.04
CA HIS A 213 -18.20 12.69 -7.11
C HIS A 213 -17.39 11.47 -6.65
N ILE A 214 -18.09 10.52 -6.04
CA ILE A 214 -17.50 9.32 -5.44
C ILE A 214 -18.24 8.08 -5.94
N ARG A 215 -17.51 7.03 -6.28
CA ARG A 215 -18.07 5.73 -6.66
C ARG A 215 -17.89 4.71 -5.56
N SER A 216 -18.91 3.88 -5.38
CA SER A 216 -18.89 2.70 -4.52
C SER A 216 -18.94 1.43 -5.35
N ASN A 217 -18.91 0.27 -4.69
CA ASN A 217 -19.03 -1.03 -5.34
C ASN A 217 -20.41 -1.32 -6.00
N TYR A 218 -21.32 -0.34 -5.98
CA TYR A 218 -22.53 -0.34 -6.82
C TYR A 218 -22.25 0.10 -8.26
N SER A 219 -21.10 0.73 -8.53
CA SER A 219 -20.54 0.89 -9.88
C SER A 219 -19.68 -0.31 -10.26
N ASP A 220 -19.56 -0.60 -11.56
CA ASP A 220 -18.74 -1.70 -12.08
C ASP A 220 -17.24 -1.42 -12.06
N ASP A 221 -16.85 -0.16 -11.95
CA ASP A 221 -15.47 0.30 -11.95
C ASP A 221 -14.97 0.82 -10.60
N ALA A 222 -15.65 0.53 -9.49
CA ALA A 222 -15.21 0.90 -8.14
C ALA A 222 -15.27 -0.26 -7.14
N SER A 223 -14.40 -0.21 -6.12
CA SER A 223 -14.17 -1.36 -5.24
C SER A 223 -14.74 -1.25 -3.83
N ASN A 224 -14.83 -0.03 -3.29
CA ASN A 224 -15.12 0.15 -1.86
C ASN A 224 -16.61 0.06 -1.54
N ASP A 225 -16.91 -0.56 -0.41
CA ASP A 225 -18.26 -0.54 0.16
C ASP A 225 -18.61 0.87 0.64
N VAL A 226 -19.91 1.17 0.70
CA VAL A 226 -20.42 2.48 1.13
C VAL A 226 -19.88 2.88 2.52
N GLU A 227 -19.86 1.95 3.49
CA GLU A 227 -19.35 2.25 4.83
C GLU A 227 -17.85 2.56 4.84
N GLU A 228 -17.07 1.89 4.00
CA GLU A 228 -15.63 2.14 3.89
C GLU A 228 -15.36 3.57 3.40
N ILE A 229 -16.16 4.06 2.45
CA ILE A 229 -16.12 5.44 1.97
C ILE A 229 -16.39 6.42 3.11
N PHE A 230 -17.44 6.19 3.92
CA PHE A 230 -17.73 7.06 5.08
C PHE A 230 -16.64 7.03 6.14
N LYS A 231 -16.04 5.86 6.39
CA LYS A 231 -14.94 5.70 7.33
C LYS A 231 -13.70 6.49 6.87
N GLU A 232 -13.34 6.39 5.59
CA GLU A 232 -12.23 7.13 4.99
C GLU A 232 -12.53 8.64 5.01
N ALA A 233 -13.73 9.06 4.58
CA ALA A 233 -14.15 10.46 4.61
C ALA A 233 -14.06 11.07 6.01
N LYS A 234 -14.44 10.32 7.05
CA LYS A 234 -14.33 10.75 8.44
C LYS A 234 -12.89 10.92 8.88
N GLN A 235 -12.01 10.01 8.49
CA GLN A 235 -10.57 10.08 8.79
C GLN A 235 -9.92 11.29 8.12
N LEU A 236 -10.38 11.63 6.92
CA LEU A 236 -9.94 12.79 6.16
C LEU A 236 -10.56 14.12 6.64
N GLY A 237 -11.48 14.08 7.60
CA GLY A 237 -12.13 15.28 8.14
C GLY A 237 -13.09 15.96 7.17
N MET A 238 -13.68 15.20 6.24
CA MET A 238 -14.61 15.73 5.25
C MET A 238 -15.94 16.16 5.89
N GLU A 239 -16.52 17.22 5.34
CA GLU A 239 -17.77 17.80 5.80
C GLU A 239 -18.97 17.30 4.99
N THR A 240 -18.83 17.23 3.66
CA THR A 240 -19.92 16.87 2.75
C THR A 240 -19.44 15.90 1.69
N ILE A 241 -20.18 14.80 1.51
CA ILE A 241 -19.90 13.85 0.42
C ILE A 241 -21.17 13.50 -0.37
N SER A 242 -21.00 13.10 -1.63
CA SER A 242 -22.04 12.48 -2.46
C SER A 242 -21.48 11.24 -3.15
N ILE A 243 -22.22 10.13 -3.09
CA ILE A 243 -21.88 8.91 -3.82
C ILE A 243 -22.73 8.92 -5.10
N THR A 244 -22.07 8.95 -6.24
CA THR A 244 -22.64 9.14 -7.58
C THR A 244 -22.36 7.92 -8.45
N ASP A 245 -22.83 6.75 -8.03
CA ASP A 245 -22.61 5.50 -8.75
C ASP A 245 -23.15 5.52 -10.19
N HIS A 246 -22.49 4.75 -11.05
CA HIS A 246 -22.72 4.71 -12.49
C HIS A 246 -24.07 4.12 -12.83
N ASN A 247 -24.98 4.96 -13.33
CA ASN A 247 -26.35 4.59 -13.73
C ASN A 247 -27.14 3.86 -12.62
N CYS A 248 -26.74 4.00 -11.36
CA CYS A 248 -27.31 3.26 -10.23
C CYS A 248 -27.42 4.18 -9.00
N ALA A 249 -28.65 4.41 -8.53
CA ALA A 249 -28.89 5.25 -7.35
C ALA A 249 -29.00 4.45 -6.05
N ARG A 250 -28.77 3.13 -6.06
CA ARG A 250 -29.06 2.26 -4.91
C ARG A 250 -28.17 2.51 -3.69
N ALA A 251 -26.92 2.94 -3.89
CA ALA A 251 -25.98 3.19 -2.80
C ALA A 251 -26.50 4.26 -1.81
N ASN A 252 -27.32 5.20 -2.29
CA ASN A 252 -27.92 6.26 -1.49
C ASN A 252 -28.75 5.73 -0.31
N ALA A 253 -29.38 4.55 -0.44
CA ALA A 253 -30.15 3.96 0.65
C ALA A 253 -29.28 3.58 1.86
N ALA A 254 -28.06 3.08 1.62
CA ALA A 254 -27.11 2.78 2.69
C ALA A 254 -26.42 4.05 3.19
N ALA A 255 -26.01 4.92 2.26
CA ALA A 255 -25.28 6.14 2.56
C ALA A 255 -26.07 7.11 3.44
N SER A 256 -27.36 7.28 3.19
CA SER A 256 -28.26 8.08 4.04
C SER A 256 -28.33 7.59 5.49
N ARG A 257 -28.09 6.29 5.75
CA ARG A 257 -28.04 5.74 7.12
C ARG A 257 -26.68 5.94 7.77
N PHE A 258 -25.59 5.90 7.00
CA PHE A 258 -24.24 6.09 7.53
C PHE A 258 -23.92 7.56 7.82
N ALA A 259 -24.45 8.50 7.03
CA ALA A 259 -24.24 9.93 7.20
C ALA A 259 -24.31 10.43 8.66
N PRO A 260 -25.39 10.17 9.43
CA PRO A 260 -25.47 10.59 10.84
C PRO A 260 -24.48 9.84 11.75
N LEU A 261 -24.14 8.58 11.46
CA LEU A 261 -23.21 7.78 12.28
C LEU A 261 -21.78 8.32 12.21
N TYR A 262 -21.37 8.83 11.06
CA TYR A 262 -20.05 9.43 10.86
C TYR A 262 -20.03 10.95 11.05
N GLY A 263 -21.21 11.59 11.20
CA GLY A 263 -21.33 13.03 11.32
C GLY A 263 -20.83 13.76 10.07
N ILE A 264 -21.22 13.26 8.90
CA ILE A 264 -20.89 13.81 7.59
C ILE A 264 -22.20 14.20 6.91
N GLN A 265 -22.27 15.40 6.33
CA GLN A 265 -23.42 15.77 5.50
C GLN A 265 -23.40 14.93 4.23
N TYR A 266 -24.49 14.23 3.95
CA TYR A 266 -24.62 13.42 2.74
C TYR A 266 -25.62 14.05 1.78
N ILE A 267 -25.22 14.18 0.53
CA ILE A 267 -26.10 14.59 -0.58
C ILE A 267 -26.33 13.33 -1.43
N PRO A 268 -27.58 12.88 -1.59
CA PRO A 268 -27.87 11.77 -2.47
C PRO A 268 -27.51 12.11 -3.91
N GLY A 269 -26.86 11.18 -4.61
CA GLY A 269 -26.41 11.41 -5.96
C GLY A 269 -26.39 10.19 -6.87
N VAL A 270 -26.20 10.45 -8.16
CA VAL A 270 -26.04 9.44 -9.22
C VAL A 270 -25.23 10.06 -10.34
N GLU A 271 -24.51 9.26 -11.12
CA GLU A 271 -23.98 9.73 -12.41
C GLU A 271 -24.53 8.88 -13.55
N ILE A 272 -25.17 9.51 -14.52
CA ILE A 272 -25.86 8.84 -15.61
C ILE A 272 -25.15 9.14 -16.93
N ASP A 273 -24.94 8.09 -17.72
CA ASP A 273 -24.43 8.22 -19.07
C ASP A 273 -25.48 8.85 -19.99
N ALA A 274 -25.05 9.85 -20.76
CA ALA A 274 -25.90 10.52 -21.71
C ALA A 274 -25.18 10.81 -23.03
N GLN A 275 -25.95 11.22 -24.03
CA GLN A 275 -25.42 11.61 -25.32
C GLN A 275 -26.04 12.93 -25.79
N TYR A 276 -25.18 13.82 -26.26
CA TYR A 276 -25.57 15.02 -26.97
C TYR A 276 -24.91 15.01 -28.36
N ARG A 277 -25.75 14.97 -29.41
CA ARG A 277 -25.32 14.72 -30.79
C ARG A 277 -24.50 13.42 -30.89
N SER A 278 -23.26 13.47 -31.35
CA SER A 278 -22.33 12.33 -31.43
C SER A 278 -21.38 12.24 -30.23
N THR A 279 -21.54 13.10 -29.23
CA THR A 279 -20.67 13.18 -28.06
C THR A 279 -21.33 12.51 -26.86
N ARG A 280 -20.65 11.52 -26.27
CA ARG A 280 -21.03 10.94 -24.98
C ARG A 280 -20.58 11.88 -23.86
N ILE A 281 -21.48 12.16 -22.94
CA ILE A 281 -21.26 12.96 -21.75
C ILE A 281 -21.79 12.21 -20.53
N ARG A 282 -21.53 12.74 -19.34
CA ARG A 282 -22.06 12.23 -18.08
C ARG A 282 -22.73 13.36 -17.32
N ILE A 283 -23.85 13.03 -16.68
CA ILE A 283 -24.65 13.99 -15.93
C ILE A 283 -24.75 13.48 -14.50
N LEU A 284 -24.27 14.29 -13.56
CA LEU A 284 -24.40 14.08 -12.13
C LEU A 284 -25.79 14.58 -11.71
N GLY A 285 -26.53 13.77 -10.98
CA GLY A 285 -27.74 14.18 -10.28
C GLY A 285 -27.42 14.36 -8.79
N TYR A 286 -27.85 15.45 -8.18
CA TYR A 286 -27.75 15.69 -6.74
C TYR A 286 -29.11 15.96 -6.12
N TYR A 287 -29.26 15.67 -4.82
CA TYR A 287 -30.53 15.82 -4.09
C TYR A 287 -31.69 15.03 -4.71
N ILE A 288 -31.36 13.96 -5.44
CA ILE A 288 -32.33 13.10 -6.10
C ILE A 288 -33.17 12.35 -5.05
N ASP A 289 -34.45 12.11 -5.35
CA ASP A 289 -35.20 11.03 -4.72
C ASP A 289 -34.76 9.70 -5.35
N TRP A 290 -33.76 9.05 -4.73
CA TRP A 290 -33.21 7.79 -5.20
C TRP A 290 -34.19 6.61 -5.14
N SER A 291 -35.39 6.80 -4.56
CA SER A 291 -36.47 5.81 -4.55
C SER A 291 -37.45 5.96 -5.72
N HIS A 292 -37.29 7.01 -6.52
CA HIS A 292 -38.10 7.24 -7.71
C HIS A 292 -37.86 6.16 -8.78
N GLU A 293 -38.92 5.60 -9.35
CA GLU A 293 -38.88 4.45 -10.26
C GLU A 293 -38.03 4.67 -11.52
N ILE A 294 -37.88 5.93 -11.93
CA ILE A 294 -37.06 6.32 -13.09
C ILE A 294 -35.62 5.82 -13.01
N PHE A 295 -35.04 5.74 -11.80
CA PHE A 295 -33.66 5.26 -11.64
C PHE A 295 -33.55 3.75 -11.78
N ASP A 296 -34.59 2.99 -11.42
CA ASP A 296 -34.63 1.54 -11.68
C ASP A 296 -34.75 1.25 -13.19
N ASP A 297 -35.49 2.09 -13.92
CA ASP A 297 -35.61 1.98 -15.38
C ASP A 297 -34.29 2.35 -16.09
N LEU A 298 -33.66 3.47 -15.69
CA LEU A 298 -32.36 3.87 -16.22
C LEU A 298 -31.25 2.84 -15.95
N GLU A 299 -31.20 2.29 -14.73
CA GLU A 299 -30.26 1.21 -14.38
C GLU A 299 -30.50 -0.02 -15.26
N ARG A 300 -31.75 -0.46 -15.39
CA ARG A 300 -32.12 -1.62 -16.20
C ARG A 300 -31.74 -1.44 -17.67
N GLU A 301 -32.07 -0.30 -18.25
CA GLU A 301 -31.73 0.00 -19.64
C GLU A 301 -30.22 0.05 -19.85
N SER A 302 -29.48 0.65 -18.93
CA SER A 302 -28.02 0.69 -18.97
C SER A 302 -27.41 -0.71 -18.92
N LEU A 303 -27.87 -1.54 -17.97
CA LEU A 303 -27.41 -2.93 -17.83
C LEU A 303 -27.73 -3.78 -19.07
N MET A 304 -28.92 -3.63 -19.65
CA MET A 304 -29.29 -4.34 -20.88
C MET A 304 -28.39 -3.93 -22.05
N ARG A 305 -28.06 -2.63 -22.13
CA ARG A 305 -27.17 -2.10 -23.16
C ARG A 305 -25.74 -2.62 -23.00
N GLU A 306 -25.19 -2.59 -21.78
CA GLU A 306 -23.85 -3.11 -21.49
C GLU A 306 -23.76 -4.63 -21.73
N LYS A 307 -24.79 -5.41 -21.37
CA LYS A 307 -24.84 -6.85 -21.67
C LYS A 307 -24.84 -7.12 -23.17
N LYS A 308 -25.66 -6.38 -23.94
CA LYS A 308 -25.69 -6.50 -25.40
C LYS A 308 -24.31 -6.21 -26.00
N MET A 309 -23.65 -5.14 -25.55
CA MET A 309 -22.31 -4.79 -26.01
C MET A 309 -21.25 -5.79 -25.59
N SER A 310 -21.37 -6.36 -24.38
CA SER A 310 -20.47 -7.41 -23.88
C SER A 310 -20.48 -8.62 -24.83
N ILE A 311 -21.67 -9.10 -25.20
CA ILE A 311 -21.85 -10.21 -26.15
C ILE A 311 -21.27 -9.86 -27.52
N GLU A 312 -21.56 -8.67 -28.03
CA GLU A 312 -21.07 -8.23 -29.33
C GLU A 312 -19.53 -8.10 -29.37
N ARG A 313 -18.90 -7.57 -28.31
CA ARG A 313 -17.43 -7.49 -28.19
C ARG A 313 -16.80 -8.87 -28.22
N VAL A 314 -17.36 -9.83 -27.49
CA VAL A 314 -16.90 -11.21 -27.49
C VAL A 314 -17.00 -11.79 -28.90
N GLN A 315 -18.16 -11.70 -29.55
CA GLN A 315 -18.36 -12.25 -30.90
C GLN A 315 -17.38 -11.65 -31.92
N ARG A 316 -17.16 -10.33 -31.87
CA ARG A 316 -16.18 -9.66 -32.75
C ARG A 316 -14.77 -10.14 -32.47
N PHE A 317 -14.40 -10.30 -31.20
CA PHE A 317 -13.08 -10.79 -30.81
C PHE A 317 -12.87 -12.26 -31.20
N GLU A 318 -13.82 -13.14 -30.94
CA GLU A 318 -13.74 -14.55 -31.32
C GLU A 318 -13.59 -14.72 -32.83
N LYS A 319 -14.32 -13.91 -33.61
CA LYS A 319 -14.18 -13.87 -35.07
C LYS A 319 -12.81 -13.38 -35.53
N LEU A 320 -12.27 -12.36 -34.87
CA LEU A 320 -10.96 -11.79 -35.18
C LEU A 320 -9.81 -12.76 -34.82
N ALA A 321 -9.84 -13.32 -33.62
CA ALA A 321 -8.81 -14.19 -33.09
C ALA A 321 -8.94 -15.64 -33.55
N LYS A 322 -10.11 -16.04 -34.06
CA LYS A 322 -10.48 -17.43 -34.37
C LYS A 322 -10.34 -18.36 -33.15
N VAL A 323 -10.69 -17.85 -31.98
CA VAL A 323 -10.64 -18.56 -30.69
C VAL A 323 -11.98 -18.37 -30.00
N LYS A 324 -12.44 -19.38 -29.28
CA LYS A 324 -13.57 -19.23 -28.36
C LYS A 324 -13.11 -18.72 -27.01
N ILE A 325 -13.78 -17.70 -26.50
CA ILE A 325 -13.57 -17.16 -25.17
C ILE A 325 -14.44 -17.94 -24.19
N ASP A 326 -13.85 -18.31 -23.06
CA ASP A 326 -14.64 -18.79 -21.92
C ASP A 326 -15.35 -17.60 -21.25
N THR A 327 -16.50 -17.24 -21.82
CA THR A 327 -17.35 -16.16 -21.30
C THR A 327 -17.88 -16.47 -19.92
N ARG A 328 -18.09 -17.75 -19.58
CA ARG A 328 -18.60 -18.19 -18.29
C ARG A 328 -17.63 -17.84 -17.18
N SER A 329 -16.35 -18.20 -17.34
CA SER A 329 -15.32 -17.87 -16.34
C SER A 329 -15.16 -16.36 -16.11
N ILE A 330 -15.31 -15.55 -17.16
CA ILE A 330 -15.24 -14.09 -17.04
C ILE A 330 -16.48 -13.53 -16.32
N MET A 331 -17.67 -14.01 -16.68
CA MET A 331 -18.93 -13.53 -16.10
C MET A 331 -19.13 -13.99 -14.64
N GLU A 332 -18.64 -15.17 -14.26
CA GLU A 332 -18.69 -15.66 -12.87
C GLU A 332 -17.93 -14.75 -11.90
N ASN A 333 -16.89 -14.06 -12.38
CA ASN A 333 -16.10 -13.11 -11.60
C ASN A 333 -16.62 -11.66 -11.67
N SER A 334 -17.67 -11.40 -12.46
CA SER A 334 -18.26 -10.07 -12.63
C SER A 334 -19.60 -9.99 -11.92
N ARG A 335 -19.70 -9.13 -10.90
CA ARG A 335 -20.96 -8.85 -10.17
C ARG A 335 -22.11 -8.47 -11.11
N PHE A 336 -21.79 -7.72 -12.16
CA PHE A 336 -22.77 -7.20 -13.12
C PHE A 336 -23.01 -8.15 -14.30
N GLN A 337 -22.29 -9.28 -14.34
CA GLN A 337 -22.34 -10.27 -15.42
C GLN A 337 -22.12 -9.63 -16.80
N THR A 338 -21.20 -8.68 -16.87
CA THR A 338 -20.76 -7.98 -18.09
C THR A 338 -19.32 -8.36 -18.43
N ILE A 339 -18.93 -8.15 -19.69
CA ILE A 339 -17.58 -8.42 -20.19
C ILE A 339 -17.02 -7.13 -20.80
N THR A 340 -16.03 -6.56 -20.13
CA THR A 340 -15.38 -5.32 -20.56
C THR A 340 -14.23 -5.61 -21.54
N PRO A 341 -13.77 -4.60 -22.31
CA PRO A 341 -12.52 -4.69 -23.06
C PRO A 341 -11.31 -5.09 -22.19
N THR A 342 -11.31 -4.67 -20.92
CA THR A 342 -10.24 -4.98 -19.97
C THR A 342 -10.25 -6.47 -19.61
N ASP A 343 -11.43 -7.06 -19.40
CA ASP A 343 -11.55 -8.49 -19.07
C ASP A 343 -11.05 -9.38 -20.20
N ILE A 344 -11.46 -9.06 -21.44
CA ILE A 344 -10.99 -9.80 -22.62
C ILE A 344 -9.46 -9.63 -22.76
N THR A 345 -8.94 -8.41 -22.54
CA THR A 345 -7.50 -8.16 -22.58
C THR A 345 -6.75 -8.97 -21.51
N ASN A 346 -7.25 -9.01 -20.28
CA ASN A 346 -6.64 -9.77 -19.19
C ASN A 346 -6.62 -11.27 -19.51
N MET A 347 -7.75 -11.82 -19.98
CA MET A 347 -7.85 -13.22 -20.39
C MET A 347 -6.85 -13.54 -21.51
N VAL A 348 -6.74 -12.68 -22.52
CA VAL A 348 -5.81 -12.85 -23.65
C VAL A 348 -4.35 -12.88 -23.18
N PHE A 349 -3.96 -12.00 -22.27
CA PHE A 349 -2.57 -11.87 -21.82
C PHE A 349 -2.19 -12.88 -20.72
N ASN A 350 -3.16 -13.45 -20.02
CA ASN A 350 -2.96 -14.50 -19.02
C ASN A 350 -3.05 -15.92 -19.61
N ASN A 351 -3.61 -16.09 -20.81
CA ASN A 351 -3.63 -17.36 -21.51
C ASN A 351 -2.43 -17.50 -22.46
N ALA A 352 -1.50 -18.41 -22.14
CA ALA A 352 -0.28 -18.61 -22.93
C ALA A 352 -0.54 -18.94 -24.40
N GLN A 353 -1.60 -19.70 -24.71
CA GLN A 353 -1.96 -20.06 -26.08
C GLN A 353 -2.41 -18.82 -26.87
N VAL A 354 -3.31 -18.01 -26.31
CA VAL A 354 -3.84 -16.81 -26.99
C VAL A 354 -2.76 -15.72 -27.08
N ARG A 355 -1.92 -15.58 -26.05
CA ARG A 355 -0.79 -14.64 -26.03
C ARG A 355 0.25 -14.92 -27.11
N SER A 356 0.41 -16.18 -27.52
CA SER A 356 1.36 -16.58 -28.57
C SER A 356 0.88 -16.23 -30.00
N MET A 357 -0.39 -15.86 -30.17
CA MET A 357 -0.97 -15.58 -31.49
C MET A 357 -0.40 -14.31 -32.11
N PRO A 358 -0.21 -14.25 -33.44
CA PRO A 358 0.34 -13.07 -34.11
C PRO A 358 -0.36 -11.75 -33.77
N LEU A 359 -1.68 -11.80 -33.57
CA LEU A 359 -2.51 -10.65 -33.17
C LEU A 359 -2.04 -10.00 -31.85
N VAL A 360 -1.58 -10.81 -30.90
CA VAL A 360 -1.20 -10.39 -29.54
C VAL A 360 0.33 -10.30 -29.40
N LYS A 361 1.05 -11.28 -29.99
CA LYS A 361 2.50 -11.41 -29.97
C LYS A 361 3.21 -10.13 -30.45
N LYS A 362 2.67 -9.46 -31.47
CA LYS A 362 3.21 -8.17 -31.95
C LYS A 362 3.27 -7.07 -30.88
N TYR A 363 2.38 -7.10 -29.87
CA TYR A 363 2.41 -6.17 -28.74
C TYR A 363 3.35 -6.64 -27.64
N VAL A 364 3.36 -7.95 -27.37
CA VAL A 364 4.21 -8.57 -26.35
C VAL A 364 5.69 -8.43 -26.69
N ASP A 365 6.05 -8.60 -27.97
CA ASP A 365 7.44 -8.53 -28.42
C ASP A 365 7.94 -7.07 -28.54
N ALA A 366 7.02 -6.11 -28.71
CA ALA A 366 7.35 -4.71 -28.96
C ALA A 366 7.33 -3.81 -27.71
N TYR A 367 6.66 -4.22 -26.63
CA TYR A 367 6.42 -3.36 -25.47
C TYR A 367 6.47 -4.12 -24.14
N GLU A 368 6.78 -3.39 -23.06
CA GLU A 368 6.63 -3.87 -21.69
C GLU A 368 5.19 -4.33 -21.40
N PRO A 369 4.97 -5.34 -20.53
CA PRO A 369 3.67 -6.00 -20.37
C PRO A 369 2.47 -5.06 -20.17
N LYS A 370 2.61 -4.04 -19.30
CA LYS A 370 1.54 -3.07 -19.04
C LYS A 370 1.21 -2.23 -20.28
N GLU A 371 2.23 -1.79 -21.01
CA GLU A 371 2.05 -0.98 -22.21
C GLU A 371 1.52 -1.82 -23.38
N ALA A 372 1.96 -3.08 -23.50
CA ALA A 372 1.44 -4.04 -24.46
C ALA A 372 -0.08 -4.25 -24.28
N MET A 373 -0.54 -4.48 -23.04
CA MET A 373 -1.97 -4.61 -22.72
C MET A 373 -2.74 -3.33 -23.03
N ARG A 374 -2.20 -2.17 -22.65
CA ARG A 374 -2.85 -0.87 -22.90
C ARG A 374 -3.03 -0.60 -24.40
N ARG A 375 -1.99 -0.83 -25.19
CA ARG A 375 -2.01 -0.64 -26.66
C ARG A 375 -2.92 -1.65 -27.34
N PHE A 376 -2.81 -2.93 -26.99
CA PHE A 376 -3.71 -3.96 -27.51
C PHE A 376 -5.17 -3.61 -27.25
N ARG A 377 -5.51 -3.25 -26.00
CA ARG A 377 -6.88 -2.86 -25.63
C ARG A 377 -7.37 -1.67 -26.47
N LYS A 378 -6.52 -0.64 -26.63
CA LYS A 378 -6.83 0.55 -27.43
C LYS A 378 -7.01 0.23 -28.91
N ASP A 379 -6.13 -0.55 -29.51
CA ASP A 379 -6.15 -0.82 -30.94
C ASP A 379 -7.26 -1.80 -31.33
N VAL A 380 -7.56 -2.78 -30.48
CA VAL A 380 -8.56 -3.83 -30.74
C VAL A 380 -9.97 -3.34 -30.41
N PHE A 381 -10.15 -2.72 -29.24
CA PHE A 381 -11.48 -2.36 -28.72
C PHE A 381 -11.74 -0.85 -28.66
N GLY A 382 -10.73 0.00 -28.85
CA GLY A 382 -10.91 1.44 -28.90
C GLY A 382 -11.56 1.90 -30.21
N LYS A 383 -11.87 3.20 -30.30
CA LYS A 383 -12.53 3.79 -31.48
C LYS A 383 -11.79 3.41 -32.77
N ASN A 384 -12.54 2.92 -33.76
CA ASN A 384 -12.05 2.38 -35.05
C ASN A 384 -11.32 1.02 -34.99
N GLY A 385 -11.22 0.39 -33.81
CA GLY A 385 -10.67 -0.95 -33.67
C GLY A 385 -11.61 -2.03 -34.22
N PRO A 386 -11.09 -3.22 -34.61
CA PRO A 386 -11.88 -4.31 -35.18
C PRO A 386 -12.99 -4.83 -34.25
N CYS A 387 -12.80 -4.73 -32.92
CA CYS A 387 -13.76 -5.15 -31.92
C CYS A 387 -14.49 -3.97 -31.26
N TYR A 388 -14.39 -2.77 -31.83
CA TYR A 388 -15.11 -1.59 -31.34
C TYR A 388 -16.62 -1.76 -31.52
N VAL A 389 -17.37 -1.73 -30.42
CA VAL A 389 -18.84 -1.75 -30.44
C VAL A 389 -19.36 -0.34 -30.24
N HIS A 390 -20.16 0.12 -31.21
CA HIS A 390 -20.83 1.42 -31.12
C HIS A 390 -21.99 1.34 -30.13
N CYS A 391 -22.09 2.32 -29.24
CA CYS A 391 -23.16 2.43 -28.26
C CYS A 391 -23.92 3.74 -28.47
N THR A 392 -25.23 3.69 -28.27
CA THR A 392 -26.10 4.88 -28.24
C THR A 392 -26.56 5.07 -26.80
N TYR A 393 -26.43 6.29 -26.26
CA TYR A 393 -26.88 6.62 -24.91
C TYR A 393 -28.16 7.47 -24.96
N PRO A 394 -28.92 7.57 -23.85
CA PRO A 394 -30.11 8.39 -23.80
C PRO A 394 -29.76 9.84 -24.09
N ALA A 395 -30.72 10.61 -24.63
CA ALA A 395 -30.45 12.00 -24.93
C ALA A 395 -30.17 12.77 -23.64
N ALA A 396 -29.18 13.66 -23.66
CA ALA A 396 -28.84 14.48 -22.50
C ALA A 396 -30.06 15.21 -21.90
N LYS A 397 -30.97 15.68 -22.76
CA LYS A 397 -32.21 16.32 -22.34
C LYS A 397 -33.15 15.39 -21.56
N GLU A 398 -33.25 14.13 -21.95
CA GLU A 398 -34.08 13.12 -21.26
C GLU A 398 -33.52 12.82 -19.87
N ILE A 399 -32.19 12.73 -19.75
CA ILE A 399 -31.53 12.51 -18.45
C ILE A 399 -31.67 13.71 -17.52
N ILE A 400 -31.53 14.93 -18.04
CA ILE A 400 -31.78 16.16 -17.26
C ILE A 400 -33.21 16.16 -16.72
N GLN A 401 -34.18 15.89 -17.60
CA GLN A 401 -35.59 15.80 -17.20
C GLN A 401 -35.82 14.70 -16.16
N ALA A 402 -35.20 13.53 -16.31
CA ALA A 402 -35.32 12.45 -15.34
C ALA A 402 -34.81 12.82 -13.95
N ILE A 403 -33.68 13.54 -13.87
CA ILE A 403 -33.12 14.05 -12.62
C ILE A 403 -34.08 15.08 -11.99
N HIS A 404 -34.64 16.00 -12.79
CA HIS A 404 -35.59 17.01 -12.34
C HIS A 404 -36.92 16.41 -11.86
N GLU A 405 -37.43 15.37 -12.54
CA GLU A 405 -38.64 14.64 -12.13
C GLU A 405 -38.46 13.96 -10.78
N ALA A 406 -37.25 13.47 -10.49
CA ALA A 406 -36.86 12.97 -9.17
C ALA A 406 -36.50 14.09 -8.16
N GLY A 407 -36.80 15.35 -8.46
CA GLY A 407 -36.56 16.51 -7.58
C GLY A 407 -35.09 16.94 -7.44
N GLY A 408 -34.20 16.38 -8.25
CA GLY A 408 -32.77 16.62 -8.17
C GLY A 408 -32.27 17.80 -9.00
N ILE A 409 -30.96 18.05 -8.89
CA ILE A 409 -30.20 19.06 -9.62
C ILE A 409 -29.27 18.36 -10.61
N ALA A 410 -29.32 18.75 -11.89
CA ALA A 410 -28.51 18.17 -12.95
C ALA A 410 -27.22 18.98 -13.18
N ILE A 411 -26.07 18.33 -13.01
CA ILE A 411 -24.74 18.92 -13.13
C ILE A 411 -23.95 18.20 -14.24
N LEU A 412 -23.35 18.95 -15.16
CA LEU A 412 -22.47 18.38 -16.16
C LEU A 412 -21.16 17.89 -15.49
N ALA A 413 -20.87 16.60 -15.60
CA ALA A 413 -19.66 16.01 -15.03
C ALA A 413 -18.39 16.51 -15.74
N SER A 414 -17.25 16.51 -15.02
CA SER A 414 -15.95 16.90 -15.56
C SER A 414 -15.40 15.90 -16.60
N TRP A 415 -15.98 14.69 -16.64
CA TRP A 415 -15.56 13.62 -17.52
C TRP A 415 -15.56 14.05 -18.99
N HIS A 416 -14.39 13.97 -19.62
CA HIS A 416 -14.12 14.36 -21.01
C HIS A 416 -14.33 15.85 -21.36
N LEU A 417 -14.49 16.75 -20.39
CA LEU A 417 -14.60 18.19 -20.72
C LEU A 417 -13.36 18.72 -21.45
N ASP A 418 -12.17 18.19 -21.16
CA ASP A 418 -10.92 18.53 -21.87
C ASP A 418 -10.93 18.20 -23.37
N SER A 419 -11.86 17.34 -23.81
CA SER A 419 -11.96 16.84 -25.19
C SER A 419 -13.08 17.49 -26.00
N ILE A 420 -13.81 18.45 -25.43
CA ILE A 420 -14.91 19.15 -26.09
C ILE A 420 -14.71 20.67 -26.03
N SER A 421 -15.33 21.40 -26.96
CA SER A 421 -15.20 22.86 -27.02
C SER A 421 -16.11 23.56 -26.01
N ASP A 422 -15.71 24.75 -25.58
CA ASP A 422 -16.54 25.68 -24.81
C ASP A 422 -17.94 25.85 -25.42
N ASP A 423 -18.02 26.01 -26.75
CA ASP A 423 -19.29 26.14 -27.47
C ASP A 423 -20.20 24.92 -27.27
N LEU A 424 -19.63 23.71 -27.25
CA LEU A 424 -20.41 22.49 -27.02
C LEU A 424 -20.89 22.40 -25.57
N ILE A 425 -20.05 22.80 -24.61
CA ILE A 425 -20.45 22.90 -23.20
C ILE A 425 -21.60 23.89 -23.06
N GLU A 426 -21.51 25.06 -23.68
CA GLU A 426 -22.58 26.05 -23.68
C GLU A 426 -23.88 25.54 -24.31
N GLU A 427 -23.79 24.79 -25.41
CA GLU A 427 -24.96 24.14 -26.00
C GLU A 427 -25.61 23.14 -25.05
N ILE A 428 -24.83 22.32 -24.35
CA ILE A 428 -25.33 21.36 -23.36
C ILE A 428 -25.99 22.09 -22.19
N MET A 429 -25.40 23.20 -21.71
CA MET A 429 -25.99 24.01 -20.65
C MET A 429 -27.40 24.51 -21.01
N ARG A 430 -27.63 24.89 -22.28
CA ARG A 430 -28.94 25.37 -22.77
C ARG A 430 -30.02 24.29 -22.80
N LEU A 431 -29.69 23.01 -22.60
CA LEU A 431 -30.69 21.93 -22.49
C LEU A 431 -31.47 21.97 -21.18
N GLY A 432 -31.06 22.82 -20.22
CA GLY A 432 -31.65 22.90 -18.88
C GLY A 432 -30.72 22.36 -17.79
N MET A 433 -29.41 22.33 -18.01
CA MET A 433 -28.45 21.92 -16.99
C MET A 433 -28.37 22.99 -15.88
N ASP A 434 -28.31 22.56 -14.63
CA ASP A 434 -28.29 23.46 -13.48
C ASP A 434 -26.88 23.91 -13.09
N GLY A 435 -25.84 23.20 -13.54
CA GLY A 435 -24.45 23.50 -13.18
C GLY A 435 -23.39 22.64 -13.86
N ILE A 436 -22.14 22.86 -13.48
CA ILE A 436 -20.96 22.19 -14.03
C ILE A 436 -20.02 21.76 -12.89
N GLU A 437 -19.45 20.56 -13.00
CA GLU A 437 -18.33 20.13 -12.17
C GLU A 437 -17.03 20.81 -12.66
N CYS A 438 -16.71 21.94 -12.04
CA CYS A 438 -15.58 22.78 -12.45
C CYS A 438 -14.25 22.37 -11.83
N PHE A 439 -14.27 21.56 -10.76
CA PHE A 439 -13.07 21.13 -10.06
C PHE A 439 -13.05 19.61 -9.98
N SER A 440 -12.13 19.02 -10.72
CA SER A 440 -11.88 17.58 -10.68
C SER A 440 -10.47 17.31 -11.18
N PRO A 441 -9.82 16.23 -10.71
CA PRO A 441 -8.51 15.84 -11.21
C PRO A 441 -8.58 15.19 -12.62
N ASP A 442 -9.76 15.12 -13.24
CA ASP A 442 -9.96 14.71 -14.65
C ASP A 442 -9.71 15.81 -15.67
N ILE A 443 -9.70 17.08 -15.26
CA ILE A 443 -9.61 18.22 -16.17
C ILE A 443 -8.40 19.10 -15.87
N ARG A 444 -7.83 19.73 -16.91
CA ARG A 444 -6.73 20.69 -16.75
C ARG A 444 -7.20 22.05 -16.23
N GLU A 445 -6.27 22.84 -15.69
CA GLU A 445 -6.55 24.17 -15.14
C GLU A 445 -7.22 25.11 -16.16
N GLU A 446 -6.87 25.03 -17.45
CA GLU A 446 -7.50 25.85 -18.48
C GLU A 446 -8.98 25.50 -18.67
N THR A 447 -9.31 24.21 -18.58
CA THR A 447 -10.68 23.70 -18.68
C THR A 447 -11.47 24.02 -17.42
N MET A 448 -10.86 23.98 -16.23
CA MET A 448 -11.47 24.48 -14.99
C MET A 448 -11.84 25.97 -15.11
N ALA A 449 -10.90 26.80 -15.58
CA ALA A 449 -11.14 28.24 -15.77
C ALA A 449 -12.25 28.50 -16.79
N SER A 450 -12.31 27.72 -17.87
CA SER A 450 -13.39 27.78 -18.84
C SER A 450 -14.74 27.38 -18.25
N ALA A 451 -14.81 26.24 -17.57
CA ALA A 451 -16.02 25.75 -16.92
C ALA A 451 -16.58 26.76 -15.91
N ILE A 452 -15.72 27.39 -15.09
CA ILE A 452 -16.12 28.46 -14.15
C ILE A 452 -16.73 29.65 -14.89
N ARG A 453 -16.08 30.12 -15.97
CA ARG A 453 -16.58 31.23 -16.79
C ARG A 453 -17.94 30.92 -17.40
N ILE A 454 -18.14 29.70 -17.90
CA ILE A 454 -19.43 29.25 -18.45
C ILE A 454 -20.47 29.17 -17.33
N ALA A 455 -20.16 28.53 -16.20
CA ALA A 455 -21.07 28.45 -15.05
C ALA A 455 -21.52 29.85 -14.58
N GLN A 456 -20.60 30.82 -14.50
CA GLN A 456 -20.91 32.21 -14.17
C GLN A 456 -21.83 32.88 -15.20
N LYS A 457 -21.57 32.69 -16.50
CA LYS A 457 -22.40 33.23 -17.60
C LYS A 457 -23.85 32.74 -17.51
N TYR A 458 -24.05 31.47 -17.18
CA TYR A 458 -25.38 30.86 -17.06
C TYR A 458 -25.97 30.96 -15.64
N LYS A 459 -25.26 31.58 -14.68
CA LYS A 459 -25.63 31.62 -13.25
C LYS A 459 -25.89 30.22 -12.67
N ALA A 460 -25.12 29.25 -13.13
CA ALA A 460 -25.25 27.84 -12.84
C ALA A 460 -24.44 27.46 -11.59
N PHE A 461 -24.80 26.36 -10.94
CA PHE A 461 -24.06 25.81 -9.81
C PHE A 461 -22.67 25.33 -10.22
N ILE A 462 -21.76 25.35 -9.24
CA ILE A 462 -20.40 24.85 -9.39
C ILE A 462 -20.23 23.67 -8.43
N SER A 463 -19.79 22.52 -8.97
CA SER A 463 -19.50 21.32 -8.19
C SER A 463 -18.00 21.01 -8.17
N CYS A 464 -17.57 20.19 -7.21
CA CYS A 464 -16.24 19.58 -7.18
C CYS A 464 -16.31 18.10 -6.82
N GLY A 465 -15.40 17.31 -7.38
CA GLY A 465 -15.41 15.87 -7.21
C GLY A 465 -14.07 15.23 -7.52
N SER A 466 -13.71 14.17 -6.77
CA SER A 466 -12.45 13.47 -6.96
C SER A 466 -12.49 12.40 -8.04
N ASP A 467 -13.70 11.98 -8.45
CA ASP A 467 -13.92 10.78 -9.25
C ASP A 467 -13.28 9.56 -8.55
N TYR A 468 -13.48 9.41 -7.23
CA TYR A 468 -12.88 8.33 -6.43
C TYR A 468 -13.49 6.97 -6.77
N HIS A 469 -12.65 5.96 -7.03
CA HIS A 469 -13.07 4.59 -7.37
C HIS A 469 -12.43 3.52 -6.45
N GLY A 470 -11.83 3.95 -5.35
CA GLY A 470 -11.08 3.04 -4.49
C GLY A 470 -9.85 2.45 -5.18
N THR A 471 -9.63 1.17 -4.97
CA THR A 471 -8.46 0.46 -5.51
C THR A 471 -8.47 0.30 -7.03
N THR A 472 -9.61 0.54 -7.69
CA THR A 472 -9.72 0.43 -9.16
C THR A 472 -9.01 1.57 -9.89
N LYS A 473 -9.03 2.80 -9.33
CA LYS A 473 -8.25 3.95 -9.80
C LYS A 473 -7.35 4.46 -8.67
N PRO A 474 -6.17 3.85 -8.45
CA PRO A 474 -5.31 4.14 -7.29
C PRO A 474 -4.68 5.54 -7.31
N ASP A 475 -4.82 6.27 -8.43
CA ASP A 475 -4.40 7.66 -8.63
C ASP A 475 -5.52 8.68 -8.33
N ARG A 476 -6.74 8.21 -8.05
CA ARG A 476 -7.85 9.03 -7.56
C ARG A 476 -7.99 8.82 -6.06
N HIS A 477 -7.88 9.90 -5.30
CA HIS A 477 -7.93 9.87 -3.85
C HIS A 477 -9.17 10.63 -3.36
N LEU A 478 -9.84 10.08 -2.36
CA LEU A 478 -11.03 10.68 -1.78
C LEU A 478 -10.72 12.11 -1.26
N GLY A 479 -11.58 13.07 -1.59
CA GLY A 479 -11.41 14.47 -1.21
C GLY A 479 -10.41 15.27 -2.06
N VAL A 480 -9.69 14.64 -3.00
CA VAL A 480 -8.76 15.33 -3.91
C VAL A 480 -9.51 15.80 -5.15
N THR A 481 -10.12 16.98 -5.06
CA THR A 481 -10.98 17.54 -6.12
C THR A 481 -10.29 18.62 -6.95
N ASN A 482 -9.08 19.04 -6.59
CA ASN A 482 -8.40 20.23 -7.13
C ASN A 482 -9.19 21.55 -6.95
N CYS A 483 -10.20 21.59 -6.07
CA CYS A 483 -10.89 22.83 -5.74
C CYS A 483 -10.02 23.70 -4.82
N PRO A 484 -9.57 24.89 -5.23
CA PRO A 484 -8.76 25.75 -4.38
C PRO A 484 -9.62 26.31 -3.23
N ALA A 485 -9.01 26.52 -2.05
CA ALA A 485 -9.72 27.03 -0.86
C ALA A 485 -10.54 28.32 -1.11
N LYS A 486 -10.05 29.20 -1.98
CA LYS A 486 -10.72 30.44 -2.42
C LYS A 486 -12.00 30.22 -3.25
N ALA A 487 -12.13 29.08 -3.93
CA ALA A 487 -13.32 28.73 -4.70
C ALA A 487 -14.30 27.82 -3.93
N LEU A 488 -13.89 27.22 -2.82
CA LEU A 488 -14.73 26.38 -1.98
C LEU A 488 -16.07 27.03 -1.57
N PRO A 489 -16.16 28.36 -1.27
CA PRO A 489 -17.44 29.00 -1.01
C PRO A 489 -18.45 28.90 -2.15
N LEU A 490 -18.00 28.82 -3.42
CA LEU A 490 -18.87 28.65 -4.58
C LEU A 490 -19.48 27.26 -4.61
N VAL A 491 -18.69 26.22 -4.29
CA VAL A 491 -19.18 24.84 -4.18
C VAL A 491 -20.17 24.69 -3.02
N ARG A 492 -19.91 25.37 -1.90
CA ARG A 492 -20.80 25.37 -0.72
C ARG A 492 -22.20 25.92 -0.99
N ILE A 493 -22.40 26.66 -2.08
CA ILE A 493 -23.75 27.09 -2.49
C ILE A 493 -24.56 25.87 -2.93
N LEU A 494 -23.97 24.96 -3.72
CA LEU A 494 -24.63 23.73 -4.15
C LEU A 494 -24.95 22.82 -2.95
N THR A 495 -24.06 22.72 -1.96
CA THR A 495 -24.29 21.86 -0.78
C THR A 495 -25.36 22.38 0.18
N LYS A 496 -25.99 23.51 -0.13
CA LYS A 496 -27.07 24.14 0.65
C LYS A 496 -28.30 24.43 -0.22
N ALA A 497 -28.40 23.80 -1.40
CA ALA A 497 -29.41 24.12 -2.39
C ALA A 497 -30.82 23.58 -2.06
N ALA A 498 -30.91 22.55 -1.21
CA ALA A 498 -32.16 21.92 -0.78
C ALA A 498 -32.35 21.99 0.74
#